data_AF-A0A183J038-F1
#
_entry.id   AF-A0A183J038-F1
#
_cell.length_a   1.000
_cell.length_b   1.000
_cell.length_c   1.000
_cell.angle_alpha   90.00
_cell.angle_beta   90.00
_cell.angle_gamma   90.00
#
_symmetry.space_group_name_H-M   'P 1'
#
loop_
_entity.id
_entity.type
_entity.pdbx_description
1 polymer ?
#
loop_
_entity_poly.entity_id
_entity_poly.type
_entity_poly.pdbx_seq_one_letter_code
_entity_poly.pdbx_strand_id
1 'polypeptide(L)'
;MSMLARALQECENSGILWAEAIFLEPRAARKTKSVDALRKCEHDPHVLLAVSKLFWSERKLAKTRDWMNRTVKIEPDLGDAWAYFYKFELMFGTPEQQEDVKSRCIQAEPRHGELWCKVSKDVKNWRCPVDVILEKVVETLTIPT
;
A
#
# COMPACT_ATOMS: atom_id res chain seq x y z
N MET A 1 27.38 8.07 2.78
CA MET A 1 26.55 7.19 1.94
C MET A 1 25.45 6.66 2.85
N SER A 2 24.18 6.96 2.57
CA SER A 2 23.06 6.51 3.44
C SER A 2 22.89 4.98 3.33
N MET A 3 22.53 4.31 4.42
CA MET A 3 22.37 2.84 4.46
C MET A 3 21.43 2.31 3.37
N LEU A 4 20.37 3.07 3.05
CA LEU A 4 19.42 2.72 1.99
C LEU A 4 20.04 2.73 0.59
N ALA A 5 20.95 3.66 0.30
CA ALA A 5 21.63 3.72 -0.99
C ALA A 5 22.52 2.50 -1.20
N ARG A 6 23.20 2.02 -0.14
CA ARG A 6 23.98 0.78 -0.20
C ARG A 6 23.08 -0.44 -0.36
N ALA A 7 21.97 -0.50 0.37
CA ALA A 7 21.01 -1.59 0.26
C ALA A 7 20.41 -1.70 -1.16
N LEU A 8 20.12 -0.57 -1.81
CA LEU A 8 19.64 -0.57 -3.20
C LEU A 8 20.72 -0.99 -4.20
N GLN A 9 21.99 -0.67 -3.97
CA GLN A 9 23.10 -1.14 -4.83
C GLN A 9 23.27 -2.67 -4.75
N GLU A 10 23.13 -3.25 -3.56
CA GLU A 10 23.26 -4.68 -3.36
C GLU A 10 21.98 -5.45 -3.75
N CYS A 11 20.81 -4.83 -3.63
CA CYS A 11 19.49 -5.45 -3.86
C CYS A 11 18.60 -4.57 -4.76
N GLU A 12 19.02 -4.37 -6.01
CA GLU A 12 18.32 -3.47 -6.96
C GLU A 12 16.88 -3.88 -7.29
N ASN A 13 16.51 -5.15 -7.08
CA ASN A 13 15.18 -5.69 -7.41
C ASN A 13 14.24 -5.78 -6.19
N SER A 14 14.63 -5.22 -5.03
CA SER A 14 13.78 -5.24 -3.84
C SER A 14 12.76 -4.11 -3.86
N GLY A 15 11.49 -4.44 -4.11
CA GLY A 15 10.42 -3.45 -4.15
C GLY A 15 10.13 -2.78 -2.81
N ILE A 16 10.38 -3.45 -1.69
CA ILE A 16 10.24 -2.88 -0.34
C ILE A 16 11.27 -1.75 -0.13
N LEU A 17 12.53 -1.98 -0.52
CA LEU A 17 13.56 -0.95 -0.43
C LEU A 17 13.26 0.25 -1.33
N TRP A 18 12.74 -0.01 -2.54
CA TRP A 18 12.32 1.05 -3.45
C TRP A 18 11.12 1.83 -2.93
N ALA A 19 10.13 1.17 -2.35
CA ALA A 19 8.98 1.80 -1.73
C ALA A 19 9.43 2.78 -0.63
N GLU A 20 10.34 2.36 0.24
CA GLU A 20 10.90 3.22 1.29
C GLU A 20 11.74 4.36 0.71
N ALA A 21 12.54 4.07 -0.32
CA ALA A 21 13.36 5.09 -0.99
C ALA A 21 12.52 6.22 -1.60
N ILE A 22 11.31 5.93 -2.10
CA ILE A 22 10.41 6.97 -2.62
C ILE A 22 10.02 7.96 -1.51
N PHE A 23 9.73 7.49 -0.28
CA PHE A 23 9.29 8.36 0.80
C PHE A 23 10.43 9.06 1.55
N LEU A 24 11.64 8.48 1.53
CA LEU A 24 12.85 9.09 2.08
C LEU A 24 13.31 10.32 1.25
N GLU A 25 13.04 10.33 -0.06
CA GLU A 25 13.39 11.45 -0.92
C GLU A 25 12.54 12.71 -0.60
N PRO A 26 13.09 13.91 -0.82
CA PRO A 26 12.33 15.15 -0.74
C PRO A 26 11.11 15.12 -1.66
N ARG A 27 10.00 15.73 -1.23
CA ARG A 27 8.70 15.69 -1.93
C ARG A 27 8.80 15.95 -3.44
N ALA A 28 9.64 16.88 -3.87
CA ALA A 28 9.85 17.22 -5.28
C ALA A 28 10.51 16.09 -6.10
N ALA A 29 11.36 15.27 -5.48
CA ALA A 29 12.11 14.20 -6.14
C ALA A 29 11.37 12.84 -6.15
N ARG A 30 10.38 12.65 -5.27
CA ARG A 30 9.63 11.37 -5.11
C ARG A 30 9.06 10.85 -6.42
N LYS A 31 8.52 11.74 -7.26
CA LYS A 31 7.95 11.37 -8.57
C LYS A 31 9.00 10.76 -9.49
N THR A 32 10.17 11.38 -9.60
CA THR A 32 11.28 10.86 -10.42
C THR A 32 11.73 9.50 -9.87
N LYS A 33 11.90 9.39 -8.55
CA LYS A 33 12.29 8.15 -7.88
C LYS A 33 11.28 7.01 -8.11
N SER A 34 9.99 7.32 -8.09
CA SER A 34 8.94 6.33 -8.35
C SER A 34 8.97 5.78 -9.77
N VAL A 35 9.38 6.59 -10.76
CA VAL A 35 9.53 6.12 -12.15
C VAL A 35 10.71 5.16 -12.25
N ASP A 36 11.82 5.46 -11.57
CA ASP A 36 12.99 4.57 -11.53
C ASP A 36 12.65 3.25 -10.83
N ALA A 37 11.91 3.31 -9.71
CA ALA A 37 11.44 2.13 -9.00
C ALA A 37 10.56 1.23 -9.90
N LEU A 38 9.61 1.82 -10.64
CA LEU A 38 8.74 1.09 -11.56
C LEU A 38 9.50 0.44 -12.71
N ARG A 39 10.61 1.04 -13.17
CA ARG A 39 11.46 0.47 -14.22
C ARG A 39 12.30 -0.71 -13.72
N LYS A 40 12.72 -0.67 -12.45
CA LYS A 40 13.58 -1.70 -11.84
C LYS A 40 12.77 -2.88 -11.31
N CYS A 41 11.65 -2.60 -10.65
CA CYS A 41 10.78 -3.58 -10.00
C CYS A 41 9.39 -3.55 -10.65
N GLU A 42 9.33 -3.84 -11.95
CA GLU A 42 8.06 -3.84 -12.66
C GLU A 42 7.13 -4.90 -12.04
N HIS A 43 5.90 -4.49 -11.71
CA HIS A 43 4.88 -5.30 -11.03
C HIS A 43 5.10 -5.63 -9.55
N ASP A 44 6.11 -5.07 -8.89
CA ASP A 44 6.22 -5.26 -7.43
C ASP A 44 5.07 -4.53 -6.69
N PRO A 45 4.32 -5.24 -5.83
CA PRO A 45 3.14 -4.67 -5.20
C PRO A 45 3.44 -3.57 -4.18
N HIS A 46 4.63 -3.59 -3.54
CA HIS A 46 5.04 -2.54 -2.62
C HIS A 46 5.37 -1.25 -3.37
N VAL A 47 5.99 -1.36 -4.55
CA VAL A 47 6.27 -0.21 -5.42
C VAL A 47 4.97 0.39 -5.95
N LEU A 48 4.03 -0.44 -6.42
CA LEU A 48 2.72 0.01 -6.88
C LEU A 48 1.92 0.69 -5.75
N LEU A 49 1.95 0.11 -4.55
CA LEU A 49 1.33 0.72 -3.37
C LEU A 49 1.99 2.06 -3.00
N ALA A 50 3.32 2.15 -3.06
CA ALA A 50 4.04 3.40 -2.81
C ALA A 50 3.69 4.50 -3.82
N VAL A 51 3.57 4.16 -5.11
CA VAL A 51 3.13 5.09 -6.16
C VAL A 51 1.68 5.54 -5.92
N SER A 52 0.81 4.62 -5.51
CA SER A 52 -0.58 4.93 -5.16
C SER A 52 -0.67 5.93 -4.00
N LYS A 53 0.11 5.69 -2.94
CA LYS A 53 0.26 6.61 -1.80
C LYS A 53 0.85 7.97 -2.22
N LEU A 54 1.79 7.99 -3.17
CA LEU A 54 2.35 9.23 -3.70
C LEU A 54 1.26 10.06 -4.41
N PHE A 55 0.45 9.46 -5.28
CA PHE A 55 -0.67 10.17 -5.92
C PHE A 55 -1.71 10.66 -4.91
N TRP A 56 -1.93 9.90 -3.85
CA TRP A 56 -2.80 10.31 -2.75
C TRP A 56 -2.26 11.57 -2.06
N SER A 57 -0.96 11.61 -1.73
CA SER A 57 -0.32 12.79 -1.12
C SER A 57 -0.35 14.04 -2.02
N GLU A 58 -0.40 13.84 -3.34
CA GLU A 58 -0.56 14.89 -4.35
C GLU A 58 -2.03 15.27 -4.63
N ARG A 59 -2.98 14.68 -3.89
CA ARG A 59 -4.44 14.86 -4.05
C ARG A 59 -4.99 14.49 -5.42
N LYS A 60 -4.32 13.59 -6.15
CA LYS A 60 -4.77 13.09 -7.46
C LYS A 60 -5.71 11.90 -7.28
N LEU A 61 -6.95 12.17 -6.88
CA LEU A 61 -7.90 11.14 -6.42
C LEU A 61 -8.21 10.08 -7.49
N ALA A 62 -8.54 10.48 -8.72
CA ALA A 62 -8.84 9.54 -9.80
C ALA A 62 -7.66 8.59 -10.08
N LYS A 63 -6.45 9.14 -10.21
CA LYS A 63 -5.23 8.34 -10.40
C LYS A 63 -4.94 7.44 -9.20
N THR A 64 -5.16 7.92 -7.99
CA THR A 64 -4.98 7.12 -6.77
C THR A 64 -5.87 5.89 -6.83
N ARG A 65 -7.16 6.06 -7.18
CA ARG A 65 -8.11 4.96 -7.30
C ARG A 65 -7.72 3.96 -8.40
N ASP A 66 -7.31 4.43 -9.57
CA ASP A 66 -6.87 3.56 -10.67
C ASP A 66 -5.64 2.73 -10.26
N TRP A 67 -4.68 3.37 -9.59
CA TRP A 67 -3.45 2.71 -9.14
C TRP A 67 -3.68 1.77 -7.96
N MET A 68 -4.57 2.10 -7.03
CA MET A 68 -4.98 1.18 -5.95
C MET A 68 -5.66 -0.06 -6.52
N ASN A 69 -6.61 0.11 -7.46
CA ASN A 69 -7.25 -1.02 -8.15
C ASN A 69 -6.24 -1.89 -8.90
N ARG A 70 -5.24 -1.28 -9.57
CA ARG A 70 -4.16 -2.02 -10.20
C ARG A 70 -3.32 -2.80 -9.19
N THR A 71 -3.01 -2.19 -8.05
CA THR A 71 -2.18 -2.80 -6.99
C THR A 71 -2.84 -4.05 -6.44
N VAL A 72 -4.11 -3.95 -6.00
CA VAL A 72 -4.84 -5.08 -5.41
C VAL A 72 -5.20 -6.17 -6.44
N LYS A 73 -5.23 -5.82 -7.73
CA LYS A 73 -5.41 -6.80 -8.81
C LYS A 73 -4.14 -7.61 -9.09
N ILE A 74 -2.97 -6.98 -8.98
CA ILE A 74 -1.68 -7.63 -9.21
C ILE A 74 -1.32 -8.54 -8.03
N GLU A 75 -1.47 -8.02 -6.80
CA GLU A 75 -1.23 -8.79 -5.59
C GLU A 75 -2.40 -8.64 -4.62
N PRO A 76 -3.41 -9.52 -4.73
CA PRO A 76 -4.56 -9.52 -3.82
C PRO A 76 -4.19 -10.02 -2.42
N ASP A 77 -3.06 -10.70 -2.23
CA ASP A 77 -2.67 -11.25 -0.92
C ASP A 77 -1.97 -10.21 -0.01
N LEU A 78 -1.64 -9.03 -0.55
CA LEU A 78 -1.05 -7.92 0.21
C LEU A 78 -2.13 -7.12 0.96
N GLY A 79 -2.37 -7.47 2.23
CA GLY A 79 -3.35 -6.83 3.12
C GLY A 79 -3.12 -5.33 3.33
N ASP A 80 -1.87 -4.89 3.33
CA ASP A 80 -1.54 -3.46 3.44
C ASP A 80 -2.14 -2.66 2.26
N ALA A 81 -2.15 -3.23 1.05
CA ALA A 81 -2.72 -2.56 -0.12
C ALA A 81 -4.24 -2.37 0.04
N TRP A 82 -4.94 -3.39 0.52
CA TRP A 82 -6.37 -3.30 0.84
C TRP A 82 -6.66 -2.28 1.93
N ALA A 83 -5.86 -2.26 3.00
CA ALA A 83 -6.05 -1.33 4.10
C ALA A 83 -5.88 0.14 3.64
N TYR A 84 -4.84 0.44 2.86
CA TYR A 84 -4.68 1.79 2.29
C TYR A 84 -5.77 2.14 1.29
N PHE A 85 -6.22 1.18 0.48
CA PHE A 85 -7.31 1.42 -0.48
C PHE A 85 -8.63 1.71 0.24
N TYR A 86 -8.98 0.92 1.25
CA TYR A 86 -10.19 1.13 2.04
C TYR A 86 -10.13 2.47 2.80
N LYS A 87 -8.98 2.82 3.40
CA LYS A 87 -8.79 4.14 4.04
C LYS A 87 -9.01 5.30 3.05
N PHE A 88 -8.53 5.15 1.81
CA PHE A 88 -8.74 6.14 0.77
C PHE A 88 -10.22 6.29 0.40
N GLU A 89 -10.95 5.20 0.21
CA GLU A 89 -12.40 5.27 -0.10
C GLU A 89 -13.24 5.75 1.09
N LEU A 90 -12.84 5.50 2.34
CA LEU A 90 -13.49 6.10 3.51
C LEU A 90 -13.40 7.62 3.52
N MET A 91 -12.32 8.19 2.96
CA MET A 91 -12.10 9.64 2.94
C MET A 91 -12.65 10.34 1.69
N PHE A 92 -12.60 9.68 0.53
CA PHE A 92 -12.86 10.30 -0.78
C PHE A 92 -13.82 9.50 -1.68
N GLY A 93 -14.33 8.38 -1.19
CA GLY A 93 -15.23 7.48 -1.92
C GLY A 93 -16.69 7.61 -1.50
N THR A 94 -17.56 6.98 -2.28
CA THR A 94 -18.97 6.77 -1.90
C THR A 94 -19.12 5.54 -1.01
N PRO A 95 -20.24 5.41 -0.25
CA PRO A 95 -20.51 4.19 0.53
C PRO A 95 -20.46 2.90 -0.29
N GLU A 96 -20.92 2.96 -1.55
CA GLU A 96 -20.87 1.83 -2.49
C GLU A 96 -19.42 1.41 -2.81
N GLN A 97 -18.52 2.39 -3.01
CA GLN A 97 -17.10 2.11 -3.27
C GLN A 97 -16.40 1.54 -2.03
N GLN A 98 -16.76 2.02 -0.85
CA GLN A 98 -16.24 1.49 0.41
C GLN A 98 -16.63 0.02 0.59
N GLU A 99 -17.91 -0.30 0.38
CA GLU A 99 -18.41 -1.67 0.49
C GLU A 99 -17.82 -2.60 -0.57
N ASP A 100 -17.64 -2.11 -1.81
CA ASP A 100 -16.99 -2.87 -2.87
C ASP A 100 -15.54 -3.25 -2.51
N VAL A 101 -14.74 -2.30 -2.00
CA VAL A 101 -13.36 -2.58 -1.57
C VAL A 101 -13.36 -3.59 -0.42
N LYS A 102 -14.25 -3.43 0.56
CA LYS A 102 -14.36 -4.33 1.71
C LYS A 102 -14.74 -5.75 1.27
N SER A 103 -15.76 -5.88 0.42
CA SER A 103 -16.21 -7.16 -0.13
C SER A 103 -15.10 -7.87 -0.92
N ARG A 104 -14.38 -7.15 -1.79
CA ARG A 104 -13.25 -7.71 -2.54
C ARG A 104 -12.10 -8.12 -1.64
N CYS A 105 -11.81 -7.37 -0.58
CA CYS A 105 -10.80 -7.73 0.41
C CYS A 105 -11.17 -9.03 1.14
N ILE A 106 -12.43 -9.19 1.55
CA ILE A 106 -12.92 -10.42 2.18
C ILE A 106 -12.75 -11.61 1.23
N GLN A 107 -13.12 -11.46 -0.05
CA GLN A 107 -12.97 -12.51 -1.06
C GLN A 107 -11.51 -12.87 -1.35
N ALA A 108 -10.60 -11.89 -1.23
CA ALA A 108 -9.16 -12.09 -1.46
C ALA A 108 -8.46 -12.79 -0.29
N GLU A 109 -9.00 -12.72 0.94
CA GLU A 109 -8.41 -13.27 2.17
C GLU A 109 -6.91 -12.99 2.35
N PRO A 110 -6.46 -11.72 2.33
CA PRO A 110 -5.04 -11.39 2.36
C PRO A 110 -4.34 -11.85 3.64
N ARG A 111 -3.09 -12.30 3.49
CA ARG A 111 -2.27 -12.86 4.57
C ARG A 111 -0.95 -12.12 4.77
N HIS A 112 -0.51 -11.37 3.76
CA HIS A 112 0.76 -10.65 3.77
C HIS A 112 0.57 -9.14 3.98
N GLY A 113 1.68 -8.44 4.22
CA GLY A 113 1.70 -7.03 4.61
C GLY A 113 2.18 -6.87 6.04
N GLU A 114 3.02 -5.87 6.27
CA GLU A 114 3.65 -5.64 7.57
C GLU A 114 2.62 -5.18 8.60
N LEU A 115 1.77 -4.23 8.21
CA LEU A 115 0.72 -3.67 9.08
C LEU A 115 -0.41 -4.67 9.26
N TRP A 116 -0.77 -5.38 8.18
CA TRP A 116 -1.73 -6.47 8.22
C TRP A 116 -1.29 -7.59 9.16
N CYS A 117 -0.06 -8.09 9.01
CA CYS A 117 0.49 -9.14 9.88
C CYS A 117 0.59 -8.68 11.34
N LYS A 118 0.94 -7.41 11.58
CA LYS A 118 1.03 -6.86 12.93
C LYS A 118 -0.31 -6.93 13.66
N VAL A 119 -1.42 -6.67 12.96
CA VAL A 119 -2.77 -6.74 13.53
C VAL A 119 -3.29 -8.17 13.57
N SER A 120 -3.17 -8.94 12.48
CA SER A 120 -3.74 -10.29 12.38
C SER A 120 -3.05 -11.30 13.31
N LYS A 121 -1.76 -11.12 13.58
CA LYS A 121 -0.99 -11.98 14.49
C LYS A 121 -1.02 -11.53 15.95
N ASP A 122 -1.67 -10.40 16.26
CA ASP A 122 -1.91 -10.02 17.65
C ASP A 122 -2.86 -11.06 18.29
N VAL A 123 -2.47 -11.59 19.44
CA VAL A 123 -3.24 -12.59 20.21
C VAL A 123 -4.67 -12.09 20.48
N LYS A 124 -4.87 -10.77 20.65
CA LYS A 124 -6.18 -10.16 20.86
C LYS A 124 -7.12 -10.28 19.64
N ASN A 125 -6.54 -10.47 18.46
CA ASN A 125 -7.26 -10.54 17.19
C ASN A 125 -7.34 -11.98 16.65
N TRP A 126 -7.00 -12.97 17.48
CA TRP A 126 -7.07 -14.38 17.12
C TRP A 126 -8.48 -14.76 16.65
N ARG A 127 -8.58 -15.40 15.48
CA ARG A 127 -9.83 -15.79 14.82
C ARG A 127 -10.79 -14.64 14.49
N CYS A 128 -10.33 -13.39 14.49
CA CYS A 128 -11.12 -12.31 13.92
C CYS A 128 -11.31 -12.52 12.42
N PRO A 129 -12.50 -12.20 11.88
CA PRO A 129 -12.73 -12.24 10.44
C PRO A 129 -11.96 -11.11 9.72
N VAL A 130 -11.77 -11.26 8.41
CA VAL A 130 -10.93 -10.39 7.56
C VAL A 130 -11.41 -8.94 7.56
N ASP A 131 -12.72 -8.72 7.59
CA ASP A 131 -13.35 -7.40 7.66
C ASP A 131 -12.98 -6.65 8.95
N VAL A 132 -13.03 -7.33 10.09
CA VAL A 132 -12.63 -6.75 11.38
C VAL A 132 -11.13 -6.48 11.43
N ILE A 133 -10.31 -7.35 10.84
CA ILE A 133 -8.87 -7.12 10.72
C ILE A 133 -8.62 -5.88 9.85
N LEU A 134 -9.28 -5.77 8.71
CA LEU A 134 -9.17 -4.63 7.79
C LEU A 134 -9.47 -3.31 8.52
N GLU A 135 -10.59 -3.23 9.24
CA GLU A 135 -10.98 -2.04 10.00
C GLU A 135 -9.93 -1.68 11.06
N LYS A 136 -9.42 -2.67 11.81
CA LYS A 136 -8.36 -2.45 12.82
C LYS A 136 -7.05 -1.98 12.19
N VAL A 137 -6.65 -2.52 11.04
CA VAL A 137 -5.44 -2.05 10.34
C VAL A 137 -5.64 -0.60 9.93
N VAL A 138 -6.79 -0.27 9.35
CA VAL A 138 -7.17 1.07 8.85
C VAL A 138 -7.18 2.13 9.96
N GLU A 139 -7.52 1.77 11.19
CA GLU A 139 -7.42 2.63 12.37
C GLU A 139 -5.96 2.98 12.72
N THR A 140 -5.04 2.04 12.54
CA THR A 140 -3.60 2.24 12.80
C THR A 140 -2.87 2.97 11.66
N LEU A 141 -3.48 3.07 10.48
CA LEU A 141 -2.85 3.68 9.31
C LEU A 141 -2.69 5.19 9.44
N THR A 142 -1.49 5.66 9.12
CA THR A 142 -1.22 7.08 8.87
C THR A 142 -1.53 7.45 7.42
N ILE A 143 -2.11 8.63 7.22
CA ILE A 143 -2.42 9.14 5.88
C ILE A 143 -1.10 9.58 5.22
N PRO A 144 -0.82 9.14 3.97
CA PRO A 144 0.39 9.54 3.26
C PRO A 144 0.48 11.07 3.11
N THR A 145 1.62 11.66 3.51
CA THR A 145 1.84 13.12 3.53
C THR A 145 2.96 13.59 2.60
#